data_AF-A0A508WS45-F1
#
_entry.id   AF-A0A508WS45-F1
#
_cell.length_a   1.000
_cell.length_b   1.000
_cell.length_c   1.000
_cell.angle_alpha   90.00
_cell.angle_beta   90.00
_cell.angle_gamma   90.00
#
_symmetry.space_group_name_H-M   'P 1'
#
loop_
_entity.id
_entity.type
_entity.pdbx_description
1 polymer ?
#
loop_
_entity_poly.entity_id
_entity_poly.type
_entity_poly.pdbx_seq_one_letter_code
_entity_poly.pdbx_strand_id
1 'polypeptide(L)' 'MQFNFVVSSNERAVCLWKRLGFEVVGTLPEAFLHPSKGYVDALVMFRSL' A
#
# COMPACT_ATOMS: atom_id res chain seq x y z
N MET A 1 -12.33 12.37 2.48
CA MET A 1 -11.97 10.95 2.56
C MET A 1 -11.17 10.54 1.33
N GLN A 2 -9.98 9.94 1.50
CA GLN A 2 -9.17 9.39 0.40
C GLN A 2 -8.65 7.99 0.77
N PHE A 3 -8.55 7.10 -0.22
CA PHE A 3 -8.01 5.75 -0.07
C PHE A 3 -7.01 5.42 -1.19
N ASN A 4 -6.03 4.56 -0.90
CA ASN A 4 -5.06 4.04 -1.86
C ASN A 4 -4.85 2.53 -1.66
N PHE A 5 -4.70 1.81 -2.77
CA PHE A 5 -4.23 0.43 -2.80
C PHE A 5 -2.75 0.45 -3.21
N VAL A 6 -1.86 0.07 -2.30
CA VAL A 6 -0.41 0.24 -2.49
C VAL A 6 0.27 -1.12 -2.39
N VAL A 7 0.95 -1.56 -3.44
CA VAL A 7 1.73 -2.79 -3.42
C VAL A 7 2.80 -2.69 -2.33
N SER A 8 2.81 -3.65 -1.39
CA SER A 8 3.68 -3.62 -0.20
C SER A 8 5.17 -3.52 -0.55
N SER A 9 5.57 -4.13 -1.66
CA SER A 9 6.95 -4.14 -2.15
C SER A 9 7.40 -2.81 -2.81
N ASN A 10 6.49 -1.85 -3.02
CA ASN A 10 6.81 -0.52 -3.51
C ASN A 10 7.09 0.45 -2.33
N GLU A 11 8.23 0.25 -1.67
CA GLU A 11 8.64 1.01 -0.49
C GLU A 11 8.64 2.54 -0.72
N ARG A 12 8.95 2.98 -1.94
CA ARG A 12 8.93 4.41 -2.31
C ARG A 12 7.51 4.98 -2.24
N ALA A 13 6.52 4.28 -2.79
CA ALA A 13 5.12 4.71 -2.72
C ALA A 13 4.61 4.65 -1.28
N VAL A 14 4.92 3.59 -0.53
CA VAL A 14 4.54 3.47 0.89
C VAL A 14 5.09 4.64 1.71
N CYS A 15 6.36 4.99 1.53
CA CYS A 15 6.98 6.12 2.24
C CYS A 15 6.36 7.46 1.83
N LEU A 16 6.10 7.67 0.54
CA LEU A 16 5.44 8.88 0.04
C LEU A 16 4.06 9.06 0.69
N TRP A 17 3.22 8.02 0.66
CA TRP A 17 1.86 8.10 1.21
C TRP A 17 1.86 8.34 2.73
N LYS A 18 2.75 7.68 3.47
CA LYS A 18 2.96 7.96 4.90
C LYS A 18 3.30 9.44 5.15
N ARG A 19 4.19 10.03 4.36
CA ARG A 19 4.54 11.46 4.46
C ARG A 19 3.39 12.40 4.12
N LEU A 20 2.47 11.97 3.24
CA LEU A 20 1.26 12.72 2.88
C LEU A 20 0.11 12.54 3.89
N GLY A 21 0.36 11.88 5.03
CA GLY A 21 -0.62 11.70 6.10
C GLY A 21 -1.59 10.55 5.87
N PHE A 22 -1.23 9.56 5.04
CA PHE A 22 -1.99 8.32 4.93
C PHE A 22 -1.51 7.29 5.95
N GLU A 23 -2.45 6.56 6.54
CA GLU A 23 -2.20 5.46 7.46
C GLU A 23 -2.57 4.12 6.80
N VAL A 24 -1.87 3.05 7.17
CA VAL A 24 -2.25 1.70 6.73
C VAL A 24 -3.40 1.22 7.60
N VAL A 25 -4.56 0.99 7.00
CA VAL A 25 -5.77 0.50 7.69
C VAL A 25 -6.04 -0.98 7.45
N GLY A 26 -5.29 -1.61 6.56
CA GLY A 26 -5.36 -3.04 6.33
C GLY A 26 -4.26 -3.54 5.39
N THR A 27 -4.04 -4.85 5.44
CA THR A 27 -3.13 -5.57 4.57
C THR A 27 -3.89 -6.72 3.91
N LEU A 28 -3.77 -6.83 2.60
CA LEU A 28 -4.32 -7.92 1.81
C LEU A 28 -3.17 -8.85 1.43
N PRO A 29 -3.10 -10.06 2.01
CA PRO A 29 -2.02 -10.98 1.71
C PRO A 29 -2.09 -11.43 0.25
N GLU A 30 -0.92 -11.59 -0.40
CA GLU A 30 -0.79 -12.15 -1.75
C GLU A 30 -1.63 -11.45 -2.85
N ALA A 31 -2.02 -10.19 -2.63
CA ALA A 31 -2.97 -9.47 -3.46
C ALA A 31 -2.40 -8.98 -4.81
N PHE A 32 -1.09 -9.06 -5.02
CA PHE A 32 -0.44 -8.59 -6.24
C PHE A 32 0.65 -9.56 -6.72
N LEU A 33 0.62 -9.93 -8.00
CA LEU A 33 1.67 -10.76 -8.62
C LEU A 33 2.81 -9.87 -9.12
N HIS A 34 3.87 -9.73 -8.32
CA HIS A 34 5.05 -8.95 -8.67
C HIS A 34 5.93 -9.71 -9.68
N PRO A 35 6.37 -9.09 -10.79
CA PRO A 35 7.10 -9.77 -11.88
C PRO A 35 8.34 -10.57 -11.44
N SER A 36 9.05 -10.11 -10.40
CA SER A 36 10.25 -10.78 -9.88
C SER A 36 10.13 -11.32 -8.46
N LYS A 37 9.04 -11.02 -7.74
CA LYS A 37 8.90 -11.36 -6.30
C LYS A 37 7.75 -12.35 -6.04
N GLY A 38 7.04 -12.79 -7.08
CA GLY A 38 5.85 -13.63 -6.91
C GLY A 38 4.71 -12.85 -6.29
N TYR A 39 3.80 -13.55 -5.61
CA TYR A 39 2.71 -12.91 -4.89
C TYR A 39 3.23 -12.10 -3.71
N VAL A 40 2.81 -10.84 -3.63
CA VAL A 40 3.14 -9.92 -2.55
C VAL A 40 1.87 -9.24 -2.05
N ASP A 41 1.94 -8.77 -0.81
CA ASP A 41 0.80 -8.14 -0.16
C ASP A 41 0.48 -6.78 -0.78
N ALA A 42 -0.74 -6.30 -0.55
CA ALA A 42 -1.11 -4.93 -0.79
C ALA A 42 -1.57 -4.26 0.50
N LEU A 43 -1.26 -2.98 0.64
CA LEU A 43 -1.67 -2.15 1.76
C LEU A 43 -2.88 -1.32 1.34
N VAL A 44 -3.92 -1.35 2.15
CA VAL A 44 -5.01 -0.38 2.09
C VAL A 44 -4.59 0.80 2.94
N MET A 45 -4.36 1.94 2.29
CA MET A 45 -3.95 3.18 2.96
C MET A 45 -5.08 4.21 2.91
N PHE A 46 -5.31 4.91 4.02
CA PHE A 46 -6.44 5.82 4.20
C PHE A 46 -6.00 7.16 4.79
N ARG A 47 -6.70 8.24 4.40
CA ARG A 47 -6.59 9.56 5.01
C ARG A 47 -7.96 10.21 5.12
N SER A 48 -8.31 10.71 6.31
CA SER A 48 -9.46 11.60 6.49
C SER A 48 -9.13 12.99 5.92
N LEU A 49 -10.08 13.60 5.20
CA LEU A 49 -9.96 14.99 4.71
C LEU A 49 -10.63 15.93 5.69
#